data_AF-A0A928ZZE6-F1
#
_entry.id   AF-A0A928ZZE6-F1
#
_cell.length_a   1.000
_cell.length_b   1.000
_cell.length_c   1.000
_cell.angle_alpha   90.00
_cell.angle_beta   90.00
_cell.angle_gamma   90.00
#
_symmetry.space_group_name_H-M   'P 1'
#
loop_
_entity.id
_entity.type
_entity.pdbx_description
1 polymer ?
#
loop_
_entity_poly.entity_id
_entity_poly.type
_entity_poly.pdbx_seq_one_letter_code
_entity_poly.pdbx_strand_id
1 'polypeptide(L)'
;MVSPLPPATCEQHLANMGQVLKTVWEQETVEAQLAEIADYMQQLYPHELTWIGLYNQADQTLTTQTAQLASGKNFLWQKIGLQPDDAVQQVIDRGAPAAIYDLQESHRAGEWKAIAKRLGIHDAIVFPIQRQEECLG
;
A
#
# COMPACT_ATOMS: atom_id res chain seq x y z
N MET A 1 24.17 -21.55 -10.00
CA MET A 1 22.77 -22.00 -10.03
C MET A 1 22.15 -21.60 -8.71
N VAL A 2 21.37 -20.53 -8.67
CA VAL A 2 20.64 -20.15 -7.45
C VAL A 2 19.40 -21.04 -7.43
N SER A 3 19.38 -22.04 -6.56
CA SER A 3 18.17 -22.84 -6.34
C SER A 3 17.03 -21.91 -5.94
N PRO A 4 15.81 -22.08 -6.46
CA PRO A 4 14.67 -21.34 -5.94
C PRO A 4 14.54 -21.67 -4.46
N LEU A 5 14.35 -20.66 -3.60
CA LEU A 5 13.93 -20.91 -2.24
C LEU A 5 12.67 -21.79 -2.30
N PRO A 6 12.61 -22.92 -1.57
CA PRO A 6 11.38 -23.69 -1.46
C PRO A 6 10.26 -22.75 -0.97
N PRO A 7 9.02 -22.90 -1.49
CA PRO A 7 7.91 -22.10 -1.00
C PRO A 7 7.85 -22.27 0.51
N ALA A 8 7.93 -21.17 1.25
CA ALA A 8 7.85 -21.19 2.71
C ALA A 8 6.62 -22.00 3.11
N THR A 9 6.77 -22.94 4.04
CA THR A 9 5.60 -23.64 4.58
C THR A 9 4.70 -22.62 5.27
N CYS A 10 3.39 -22.89 5.35
CA CYS A 10 2.44 -21.98 6.00
C CYS A 10 2.90 -21.61 7.43
N GLU A 11 3.50 -22.57 8.15
CA GLU A 11 4.10 -22.35 9.48
C GLU A 11 5.28 -21.38 9.47
N GLN A 12 6.18 -21.48 8.48
CA GLN A 12 7.30 -20.54 8.32
C GLN A 12 6.81 -19.13 8.00
N HIS A 13 5.77 -19.00 7.16
CA HIS A 13 5.17 -17.70 6.86
C HIS A 13 4.55 -17.07 8.12
N LEU A 14 3.79 -17.84 8.90
CA LEU A 14 3.21 -17.38 10.17
C LEU A 14 4.29 -17.00 11.20
N ALA A 15 5.37 -17.77 11.30
CA ALA A 15 6.49 -17.44 12.17
C ALA A 15 7.17 -16.13 11.76
N ASN A 16 7.42 -15.94 10.46
CA ASN A 16 8.00 -14.72 9.92
C ASN A 16 7.09 -13.50 10.15
N MET A 17 5.78 -13.64 9.91
CA MET A 17 4.80 -12.59 10.22
C MET A 17 4.82 -12.22 11.71
N GLY A 18 4.86 -13.22 12.61
CA GLY A 18 4.93 -12.97 14.05
C GLY A 18 6.18 -12.18 14.45
N GLN A 19 7.32 -12.48 13.83
CA GLN A 19 8.57 -11.75 14.07
C GLN A 19 8.50 -10.31 13.56
N VAL A 20 7.96 -10.10 12.35
CA VAL A 20 7.80 -8.74 11.77
C VAL A 20 6.86 -7.90 12.63
N LEU A 21 5.71 -8.46 13.02
CA LEU A 21 4.78 -7.74 13.90
C LEU A 21 5.48 -7.34 15.21
N LYS A 22 6.26 -8.23 15.82
CA LYS A 22 7.04 -7.89 17.01
C LYS A 22 8.01 -6.73 16.75
N THR A 23 8.75 -6.76 15.65
CA THR A 23 9.65 -5.66 15.26
C THR A 23 8.92 -4.34 15.08
N VAL A 24 7.72 -4.36 14.46
CA VAL A 24 6.86 -3.19 14.32
C VAL A 24 6.46 -2.65 15.70
N TRP A 25 5.99 -3.50 16.61
CA TRP A 25 5.59 -3.09 17.97
C TRP A 25 6.73 -2.52 18.81
N GLU A 26 7.98 -2.89 18.53
CA GLU A 26 9.18 -2.40 19.22
C GLU A 26 9.64 -1.01 18.71
N GLN A 27 9.15 -0.53 17.57
CA GLN A 27 9.50 0.79 17.05
C GLN A 27 8.86 1.91 17.87
N GLU A 28 9.63 2.98 18.10
CA GLU A 28 9.21 4.12 18.94
C GLU A 28 8.31 5.14 18.19
N THR A 29 8.32 5.13 16.86
CA THR A 29 7.57 6.09 16.05
C THR A 29 6.70 5.40 15.00
N VAL A 30 5.59 6.04 14.63
CA VAL A 30 4.66 5.51 13.62
C VAL A 30 5.34 5.40 12.25
N GLU A 31 6.22 6.34 11.93
CA GLU A 31 6.96 6.34 10.66
C GLU A 31 7.88 5.11 10.56
N ALA A 32 8.58 4.77 11.65
CA ALA A 32 9.41 3.57 11.72
C ALA A 32 8.57 2.28 11.64
N GLN A 33 7.39 2.26 12.29
CA GLN A 33 6.43 1.15 12.18
C GLN A 33 5.97 0.92 10.75
N LEU A 34 5.58 2.00 10.06
CA LEU A 34 5.11 1.93 8.67
C LEU A 34 6.21 1.56 7.69
N ALA A 35 7.45 2.00 7.93
CA ALA A 35 8.61 1.60 7.13
C ALA A 35 8.88 0.09 7.23
N GLU A 36 8.84 -0.48 8.44
CA GLU A 36 9.04 -1.92 8.65
C GLU A 36 7.93 -2.75 7.97
N ILE A 37 6.67 -2.29 8.03
CA ILE A 37 5.56 -2.93 7.31
C ILE A 37 5.78 -2.87 5.80
N ALA A 38 6.18 -1.71 5.27
CA ALA A 38 6.42 -1.54 3.84
C ALA A 38 7.57 -2.44 3.34
N ASP A 39 8.69 -2.48 4.09
CA ASP A 39 9.83 -3.35 3.79
C ASP A 39 9.42 -4.82 3.75
N TYR A 40 8.62 -5.26 4.72
CA TYR A 40 8.11 -6.63 4.74
C TYR A 40 7.20 -6.94 3.53
N MET A 41 6.30 -6.02 3.17
CA MET A 41 5.43 -6.19 2.01
C MET A 41 6.22 -6.28 0.70
N GLN A 42 7.28 -5.48 0.56
CA GLN A 42 8.18 -5.49 -0.59
C GLN A 42 8.97 -6.80 -0.70
N GLN A 43 9.29 -7.45 0.44
CA GLN A 43 9.92 -8.77 0.46
C GLN A 43 8.95 -9.90 0.06
N LEU A 44 7.67 -9.79 0.44
CA LEU A 44 6.65 -10.78 0.09
C LEU A 44 6.23 -10.70 -1.38
N TYR A 45 6.12 -9.49 -1.91
CA TYR A 45 5.64 -9.24 -3.26
C TYR A 45 6.59 -8.29 -3.98
N PRO A 46 7.23 -8.71 -5.08
CA PRO A 46 8.03 -7.82 -5.90
C PRO A 46 7.11 -6.87 -6.67
N HIS A 47 6.74 -5.75 -6.06
CA HIS A 47 5.95 -4.69 -6.67
C HIS A 47 6.79 -3.43 -6.92
N GLU A 48 6.33 -2.59 -7.84
CA GLU A 48 7.02 -1.34 -8.18
C GLU A 48 6.91 -0.30 -7.07
N LEU A 49 5.78 -0.27 -6.35
CA LEU A 49 5.47 0.70 -5.30
C LEU A 49 4.74 0.03 -4.13
N THR A 50 5.31 0.09 -2.92
CA THR A 50 4.55 0.00 -1.66
C THR A 50 4.17 1.41 -1.26
N TRP A 51 2.90 1.66 -0.98
CA TRP A 51 2.47 2.97 -0.51
C TRP A 51 1.44 2.81 0.61
N ILE A 52 1.60 3.62 1.65
CA ILE A 52 0.65 3.70 2.77
C ILE A 52 0.30 5.17 2.98
N GLY A 53 -1.00 5.46 2.99
CA GLY A 53 -1.54 6.78 3.27
C GLY A 53 -2.43 6.79 4.49
N LEU A 54 -2.64 8.00 5.02
CA LEU A 54 -3.62 8.29 6.05
C LEU A 54 -4.84 8.91 5.39
N TYR A 55 -6.01 8.29 5.57
CA TYR A 55 -7.28 8.77 5.05
C TYR A 55 -7.86 9.84 5.97
N ASN A 56 -8.24 10.97 5.38
CA ASN A 56 -9.05 11.99 6.03
C ASN A 56 -10.44 11.97 5.39
N GLN A 57 -11.42 11.49 6.14
CA GLN A 57 -12.82 11.38 5.71
C GLN A 57 -13.46 12.74 5.45
N ALA A 58 -13.12 13.78 6.22
CA ALA A 58 -13.72 15.10 6.07
C ALA A 58 -13.32 15.78 4.75
N ASP A 59 -12.07 15.56 4.34
CA ASP A 59 -11.50 16.16 3.13
C ASP A 59 -11.53 15.21 1.92
N GLN A 60 -11.91 13.94 2.11
CA GLN A 60 -11.79 12.86 1.12
C GLN A 60 -10.39 12.81 0.49
N THR A 61 -9.36 12.82 1.34
CA THR A 61 -7.97 12.86 0.88
C THR A 61 -7.11 11.83 1.57
N LEU A 62 -6.11 11.34 0.85
CA LEU A 62 -5.06 10.47 1.37
C LEU A 62 -3.77 11.27 1.52
N THR A 63 -3.20 11.28 2.72
CA THR A 63 -1.88 11.89 2.98
C THR A 63 -0.83 10.79 3.04
N THR A 64 0.18 10.84 2.17
CA THR A 64 1.24 9.84 2.14
C THR A 64 1.98 9.79 3.46
N GLN A 65 2.07 8.59 4.05
CA GLN A 65 2.86 8.34 5.26
C GLN A 65 4.17 7.63 4.91
N THR A 66 4.12 6.64 4.01
CA THR A 66 5.31 5.98 3.49
C THR A 66 5.12 5.58 2.03
N ALA A 67 6.22 5.58 1.27
CA ALA A 67 6.25 5.15 -0.11
C ALA A 67 7.63 4.53 -0.40
N GLN A 68 7.65 3.27 -0.81
CA GLN A 68 8.85 2.54 -1.19
C GLN A 68 8.77 2.16 -2.65
N LEU A 69 9.80 2.52 -3.41
CA LEU A 69 9.89 2.30 -4.85
C LEU A 69 11.00 1.33 -5.16
N ALA A 70 10.68 0.22 -5.83
CA ALA A 70 11.68 -0.78 -6.22
C ALA A 70 12.70 -0.20 -7.22
N SER A 71 12.28 0.75 -8.08
CA SER A 71 13.14 1.38 -9.07
C SER A 71 14.04 2.50 -8.53
N GLY A 72 13.91 2.87 -7.25
CA GLY A 72 14.63 4.02 -6.68
C GLY A 72 14.20 5.38 -7.25
N LYS A 73 13.07 5.43 -7.98
CA LYS A 73 12.46 6.69 -8.41
C LYS A 73 11.98 7.48 -7.18
N ASN A 74 11.91 8.81 -7.32
CA ASN A 74 11.37 9.66 -6.26
C ASN A 74 9.83 9.68 -6.32
N PHE A 75 9.20 9.43 -5.17
CA PHE A 75 7.79 9.71 -4.94
C PHE A 75 7.65 11.10 -4.30
N LEU A 76 6.76 11.96 -4.84
CA LEU A 76 6.64 13.35 -4.36
C LEU A 76 5.20 13.76 -4.04
N TRP A 77 4.25 12.82 -4.07
CA TRP A 77 2.87 13.13 -3.75
C TRP A 77 2.65 13.04 -2.26
N GLN A 78 2.44 14.19 -1.63
CA GLN A 78 2.18 14.29 -0.20
C GLN A 78 0.70 14.09 0.12
N LYS A 79 -0.19 14.55 -0.77
CA LYS A 79 -1.65 14.48 -0.61
C LYS A 79 -2.28 14.10 -1.95
N ILE A 80 -3.27 13.23 -1.90
CA ILE A 80 -4.02 12.71 -3.06
C ILE A 80 -5.50 12.96 -2.79
N GLY A 81 -6.15 13.72 -3.66
CA GLY A 81 -7.59 13.93 -3.60
C GLY A 81 -8.35 12.71 -4.12
N LEU A 82 -9.45 12.35 -3.46
CA LEU A 82 -10.35 11.29 -3.90
C LEU A 82 -11.70 11.86 -4.31
N GLN A 83 -12.26 11.30 -5.37
CA GLN A 83 -13.63 11.53 -5.80
C GLN A 83 -14.51 10.29 -5.47
N PRO A 84 -15.83 10.45 -5.28
CA PRO A 84 -16.71 9.33 -4.96
C PRO A 84 -16.69 8.16 -5.96
N ASP A 85 -16.41 8.44 -7.22
CA ASP A 85 -16.32 7.45 -8.30
C ASP A 85 -14.94 6.79 -8.42
N ASP A 86 -13.93 7.32 -7.75
CA ASP A 86 -12.59 6.75 -7.72
C ASP A 86 -12.61 5.34 -7.14
N ALA A 87 -11.87 4.43 -7.78
CA ALA A 87 -11.77 3.05 -7.37
C ALA A 87 -11.18 2.91 -5.95
N VAL A 88 -10.24 3.79 -5.58
CA VAL A 88 -9.65 3.82 -4.23
C VAL A 88 -10.68 4.28 -3.19
N GLN A 89 -11.48 5.31 -3.49
CA GLN A 89 -12.57 5.73 -2.60
C GLN A 89 -13.58 4.60 -2.39
N GLN A 90 -13.91 3.85 -3.45
CA GLN A 90 -14.81 2.70 -3.33
C GLN A 90 -14.21 1.55 -2.50
N VAL A 91 -12.89 1.38 -2.46
CA VAL A 91 -12.23 0.43 -1.56
C VAL A 91 -12.38 0.85 -0.10
N ILE A 92 -12.19 2.14 0.16
CA ILE A 92 -12.38 2.75 1.49
C ILE A 92 -13.82 2.60 1.95
N ASP A 93 -14.80 2.96 1.11
CA ASP A 93 -16.23 2.90 1.45
C ASP A 93 -16.71 1.46 1.70
N ARG A 94 -16.15 0.48 0.97
CA ARG A 94 -16.49 -0.94 1.14
C ARG A 94 -15.79 -1.58 2.32
N GLY A 95 -14.66 -1.03 2.77
CA GLY A 95 -13.83 -1.65 3.78
C GLY A 95 -13.26 -3.01 3.37
N ALA A 96 -13.08 -3.26 2.08
CA ALA A 96 -12.61 -4.54 1.56
C ALA A 96 -11.55 -4.35 0.47
N PRO A 97 -10.49 -5.17 0.44
CA PRO A 97 -9.44 -5.04 -0.56
C PRO A 97 -9.97 -5.21 -1.99
N ALA A 98 -9.38 -4.48 -2.94
CA ALA A 98 -9.67 -4.67 -4.36
C ALA A 98 -8.44 -4.49 -5.24
N ALA A 99 -8.41 -5.25 -6.34
CA ALA A 99 -7.50 -4.99 -7.45
C ALA A 99 -8.08 -3.87 -8.33
N ILE A 100 -7.25 -2.89 -8.65
CA ILE A 100 -7.56 -1.80 -9.56
C ILE A 100 -6.71 -2.00 -10.80
N TYR A 101 -7.37 -2.27 -11.92
CA TYR A 101 -6.73 -2.51 -13.20
C TYR A 101 -6.64 -1.24 -14.03
N ASP A 102 -5.65 -1.20 -14.93
CA ASP A 102 -5.45 -0.13 -15.91
C ASP A 102 -5.37 1.26 -15.25
N LEU A 103 -4.66 1.41 -14.13
CA LEU A 103 -4.53 2.67 -13.39
C LEU A 103 -4.06 3.83 -14.27
N GLN A 104 -3.27 3.55 -15.30
CA GLN A 104 -2.79 4.57 -16.22
C GLN A 104 -3.89 5.13 -17.10
N GLU A 105 -4.97 4.40 -17.40
CA GLU A 105 -5.99 4.87 -18.34
C GLU A 105 -7.40 4.97 -17.75
N SER A 106 -7.69 4.22 -16.70
CA SER A 106 -8.98 4.21 -16.03
C SER A 106 -9.44 5.60 -15.60
N HIS A 107 -10.69 5.93 -15.92
CA HIS A 107 -11.34 7.15 -15.42
C HIS A 107 -11.53 7.12 -13.89
N ARG A 108 -11.61 5.92 -13.31
CA ARG A 108 -11.77 5.69 -11.86
C ARG A 108 -10.45 5.71 -11.10
N ALA A 109 -9.33 5.98 -11.77
CA ALA A 109 -8.04 6.11 -11.11
C ALA A 109 -7.85 7.51 -10.51
N GLY A 110 -8.68 8.50 -10.81
CA GLY A 110 -8.55 9.85 -10.25
C GLY A 110 -7.13 10.40 -10.38
N GLU A 111 -6.60 10.95 -9.29
CA GLU A 111 -5.23 11.44 -9.22
C GLU A 111 -4.16 10.32 -9.30
N TRP A 112 -4.52 9.08 -8.94
CA TRP A 112 -3.62 7.93 -9.10
C TRP A 112 -3.22 7.67 -10.54
N LYS A 113 -4.01 8.12 -11.52
CA LYS A 113 -3.66 8.05 -12.94
C LYS A 113 -2.33 8.72 -13.25
N ALA A 114 -2.11 9.93 -12.74
CA ALA A 114 -0.87 10.67 -12.96
C ALA A 114 0.34 10.01 -12.28
N ILE A 115 0.11 9.48 -11.08
CA ILE A 115 1.11 8.73 -10.29
C ILE A 115 1.53 7.47 -11.04
N ALA A 116 0.55 6.68 -11.47
CA ALA A 116 0.73 5.43 -12.18
C ALA A 116 1.52 5.63 -13.47
N LYS A 117 1.18 6.65 -14.27
CA LYS A 117 1.93 6.99 -15.50
C LYS A 117 3.38 7.37 -15.22
N ARG A 118 3.63 8.20 -14.20
CA ARG A 118 5.01 8.64 -13.87
C ARG A 118 5.90 7.48 -13.43
N LEU A 119 5.32 6.57 -12.65
CA LEU A 119 6.06 5.45 -12.06
C LEU A 119 6.09 4.22 -12.99
N GLY A 120 5.20 4.15 -13.96
CA GLY A 120 5.04 2.99 -14.85
C GLY A 120 4.22 1.86 -14.22
N ILE A 121 3.35 2.18 -13.26
CA ILE A 121 2.49 1.21 -12.57
C ILE A 121 1.26 0.98 -13.44
N HIS A 122 0.93 -0.29 -13.74
CA HIS A 122 -0.24 -0.63 -14.54
C HIS A 122 -1.46 -0.94 -13.68
N ASP A 123 -1.26 -1.79 -12.67
CA ASP A 123 -2.31 -2.26 -11.77
C ASP A 123 -1.87 -2.08 -10.32
N ALA A 124 -2.83 -2.03 -9.40
CA ALA A 124 -2.56 -2.06 -7.97
C ALA A 124 -3.54 -2.97 -7.23
N ILE A 125 -3.10 -3.47 -6.09
CA ILE A 125 -3.99 -4.06 -5.10
C ILE A 125 -4.02 -3.10 -3.92
N VAL A 126 -5.22 -2.66 -3.56
CA VAL A 126 -5.44 -1.68 -2.49
C VAL A 126 -6.11 -2.39 -1.33
N PHE A 127 -5.54 -2.24 -0.14
CA PHE A 127 -6.06 -2.79 1.11
C PHE A 127 -6.39 -1.62 2.04
N PRO A 128 -7.64 -1.48 2.50
CA PRO A 128 -7.97 -0.48 3.51
C PRO A 128 -7.41 -0.89 4.87
N ILE A 129 -6.83 0.05 5.60
CA ILE A 129 -6.38 -0.11 6.98
C ILE A 129 -7.50 0.38 7.88
N GLN A 130 -8.14 -0.52 8.61
CA GLN A 130 -9.33 -0.21 9.38
C GLN A 130 -9.12 -0.44 10.87
N ARG A 131 -9.76 0.40 11.68
CA ARG A 131 -9.97 0.17 13.11
C ARG A 131 -11.46 0.05 13.35
N GLN A 132 -11.92 -1.17 13.62
CA GLN A 132 -13.35 -1.47 13.64
C GLN A 132 -13.97 -1.14 12.26
N GLU A 133 -14.99 -0.28 12.22
CA GLU A 133 -15.67 0.14 10.99
C GLU A 133 -15.10 1.46 10.41
N GLU A 134 -14.06 2.03 11.02
CA GLU A 134 -13.44 3.28 10.60
C GLU A 134 -12.21 3.00 9.73
N CYS A 135 -12.22 3.47 8.48
CA CYS A 135 -11.05 3.43 7.61
C CYS A 135 -10.06 4.53 8.00
N LEU A 136 -8.83 4.13 8.34
CA LEU A 136 -7.74 5.02 8.71
C LEU A 136 -6.80 5.31 7.53
N GLY A 137 -6.79 4.47 6.49
CA GLY A 137 -5.84 4.56 5.38
C GLY A 137 -6.12 3.59 4.24
#